data_AF-A0A444WSY9-F1
#
_entry.id   AF-A0A444WSY9-F1
#
_cell.length_a   1.000
_cell.length_b   1.000
_cell.length_c   1.000
_cell.angle_alpha   90.00
_cell.angle_beta   90.00
_cell.angle_gamma   90.00
#
_symmetry.space_group_name_H-M   'P 1'
#
loop_
_entity.id
_entity.type
_entity.pdbx_description
1 polymer ?
#
loop_
_entity_poly.entity_id
_entity_poly.type
_entity_poly.pdbx_seq_one_letter_code
_entity_poly.pdbx_strand_id
1 'polypeptide(L)'
;MDSKILFDENAHNTINPNGSVIFGPQFLASKLYQLSPVEMTLAMSLLRPTRVYGDQELLREQTRVTRDKYGSVAKIYIVCEQDQVLKKDFQLSMIEGNPEIEVKNIAEADHMPMFSKPQELFSYLHHIANTFY
;
A
#
# COMPACT_ATOMS: atom_id res chain seq x y z
N MET A 1 -15.00 12.28 -4.52
CA MET A 1 -14.67 10.97 -3.92
C MET A 1 -15.70 10.66 -2.87
N ASP A 2 -16.13 9.41 -2.78
CA ASP A 2 -17.13 8.90 -1.84
C ASP A 2 -16.52 8.32 -0.55
N SER A 3 -15.19 8.23 -0.48
CA SER A 3 -14.43 7.96 0.74
C SER A 3 -14.68 9.04 1.80
N LYS A 4 -14.76 8.64 3.07
CA LYS A 4 -15.00 9.53 4.21
C LYS A 4 -13.77 9.62 5.09
N ILE A 5 -13.44 10.84 5.51
CA ILE A 5 -12.40 11.10 6.51
C ILE A 5 -13.10 11.60 7.78
N LEU A 6 -12.77 10.99 8.92
CA LEU A 6 -13.28 11.36 10.23
C LEU A 6 -12.09 11.79 11.09
N PHE A 7 -12.10 13.03 11.57
CA PHE A 7 -11.08 13.54 12.47
C PHE A 7 -11.46 13.25 13.92
N ASP A 8 -10.45 13.06 14.78
CA ASP A 8 -10.69 12.86 16.21
C ASP A 8 -11.13 14.15 16.88
N GLU A 9 -12.23 14.09 17.61
CA GLU A 9 -12.80 15.23 18.33
C GLU A 9 -11.88 15.72 19.48
N ASN A 10 -11.00 14.85 20.00
CA ASN A 10 -10.11 15.12 21.14
C ASN A 10 -8.66 15.43 20.73
N ALA A 11 -8.41 15.86 19.49
CA ALA A 11 -7.05 16.16 19.06
C ALA A 11 -6.49 17.38 19.84
N HIS A 12 -5.58 17.13 20.79
CA HIS A 12 -4.77 18.19 21.42
C HIS A 12 -3.97 19.01 20.41
N ASN A 13 -3.78 18.48 19.19
CA ASN A 13 -3.17 19.16 18.05
C ASN A 13 -4.25 19.52 17.02
N THR A 14 -4.69 20.78 17.02
CA THR A 14 -5.69 21.32 16.08
C THR A 14 -5.12 21.66 14.71
N ILE A 15 -3.79 21.70 14.58
CA ILE A 15 -3.10 22.02 13.32
C ILE A 15 -2.98 20.76 12.46
N ASN A 16 -2.65 19.63 13.08
CA ASN A 16 -2.50 18.33 12.42
C ASN A 16 -3.34 17.25 13.12
N PRO A 17 -4.67 17.26 12.94
CA PRO A 17 -5.56 16.35 13.64
C PRO A 17 -5.36 14.92 13.15
N ASN A 18 -5.29 13.98 14.09
CA ASN A 18 -5.40 12.58 13.76
C ASN A 18 -6.83 12.25 13.31
N GLY A 19 -7.00 11.16 12.57
CA GLY A 19 -8.31 10.73 12.13
C GLY A 19 -8.33 9.31 11.60
N SER A 20 -9.38 8.99 10.86
CA SER A 20 -9.51 7.74 10.13
C SER A 20 -10.11 7.99 8.76
N VAL A 21 -9.77 7.13 7.81
CA VAL A 21 -10.34 7.12 6.47
C VAL A 21 -11.04 5.79 6.24
N ILE A 22 -12.25 5.83 5.69
CA ILE A 22 -12.92 4.65 5.16
C ILE A 22 -13.13 4.86 3.66
N PHE A 23 -12.69 3.89 2.88
CA PHE A 23 -12.79 3.95 1.42
C PHE A 23 -14.22 3.70 0.97
N GLY A 24 -14.70 4.55 0.06
CA GLY A 24 -16.04 4.43 -0.51
C GLY A 24 -16.10 3.39 -1.63
N PRO A 25 -17.30 2.83 -1.91
CA PRO A 25 -17.49 1.84 -2.97
C PRO A 25 -16.95 2.28 -4.35
N GLN A 26 -17.18 3.52 -4.78
CA GLN A 26 -16.73 4.01 -6.07
C GLN A 26 -15.21 4.15 -6.12
N PHE A 27 -14.60 4.63 -5.03
CA PHE A 27 -13.14 4.69 -4.90
C PHE A 27 -12.53 3.28 -5.02
N LEU A 28 -13.04 2.30 -4.28
CA LEU A 28 -12.56 0.92 -4.34
C LEU A 28 -12.69 0.32 -5.73
N ALA A 29 -13.87 0.42 -6.34
CA ALA A 29 -14.13 -0.15 -7.67
C ALA A 29 -13.24 0.47 -8.76
N SER A 30 -12.96 1.77 -8.67
CA SER A 30 -12.19 2.47 -9.70
C SER A 30 -10.69 2.55 -9.44
N LYS A 31 -10.24 2.33 -8.20
CA LYS A 31 -8.83 2.54 -7.80
C LYS A 31 -8.15 1.30 -7.23
N LEU A 32 -8.86 0.43 -6.52
CA LEU A 32 -8.28 -0.74 -5.88
C LEU A 32 -8.61 -2.06 -6.60
N TYR A 33 -9.86 -2.21 -7.04
CA TYR A 33 -10.43 -3.46 -7.57
C TYR A 33 -10.85 -3.35 -9.04
N GLN A 34 -10.31 -2.39 -9.80
CA GLN A 34 -10.70 -2.14 -11.18
C GLN A 34 -10.41 -3.31 -12.12
N LEU A 35 -9.51 -4.23 -11.74
CA LEU A 35 -9.24 -5.48 -12.45
C LEU A 35 -9.72 -6.72 -11.66
N SER A 36 -10.35 -6.52 -10.50
CA SER A 36 -10.83 -7.57 -9.59
C SER A 36 -12.29 -7.33 -9.13
N PRO A 37 -13.25 -7.01 -10.03
CA PRO A 37 -14.58 -6.53 -9.62
C PRO A 37 -15.41 -7.57 -8.86
N VAL A 38 -15.14 -8.87 -9.05
CA VAL A 38 -15.85 -9.96 -8.36
C VAL A 38 -15.59 -9.98 -6.85
N GLU A 39 -14.43 -9.46 -6.41
CA GLU A 39 -14.03 -9.41 -5.00
C GLU A 39 -14.61 -8.19 -4.27
N MET A 40 -15.31 -7.31 -4.99
CA MET A 40 -15.83 -6.05 -4.46
C MET A 40 -16.85 -6.26 -3.33
N THR A 41 -17.71 -7.29 -3.44
CA THR A 41 -18.68 -7.62 -2.39
C THR A 41 -17.98 -8.03 -1.10
N LEU A 42 -16.94 -8.86 -1.20
CA LEU A 42 -16.14 -9.29 -0.06
C LEU A 42 -15.45 -8.08 0.59
N ALA A 43 -14.78 -7.25 -0.21
CA ALA A 43 -14.10 -6.05 0.26
C ALA A 43 -15.06 -5.13 1.04
N MET A 44 -16.24 -4.83 0.47
CA MET A 44 -17.24 -3.98 1.10
C MET A 44 -17.77 -4.53 2.43
N SER A 45 -17.83 -5.85 2.60
CA SER A 45 -18.29 -6.49 3.84
C SER A 45 -17.25 -6.46 4.97
N LEU A 46 -15.96 -6.31 4.63
CA LEU A 46 -14.85 -6.42 5.57
C LEU A 46 -14.14 -5.09 5.85
N LEU A 47 -14.39 -4.05 5.05
CA LEU A 47 -13.74 -2.76 5.19
C LEU A 47 -14.03 -2.09 6.53
N ARG A 48 -12.98 -1.51 7.09
CA ARG A 48 -13.00 -0.79 8.36
C ARG A 48 -12.27 0.54 8.19
N PRO A 49 -12.59 1.58 8.99
CA PRO A 49 -11.82 2.80 8.99
C PRO A 49 -10.34 2.54 9.34
N THR A 50 -9.42 3.03 8.51
CA THR A 50 -7.98 2.95 8.70
C THR A 50 -7.47 4.25 9.32
N ARG A 51 -6.54 4.16 10.27
CA ARG A 51 -6.01 5.33 10.99
C ARG A 51 -5.18 6.24 10.08
N VAL A 52 -5.35 7.54 10.25
CA VAL A 52 -4.53 8.60 9.64
C VAL A 52 -3.88 9.38 10.78
N TYR A 53 -2.56 9.44 10.76
CA TYR A 53 -1.77 10.19 11.74
C TYR A 53 -1.49 11.59 11.21
N GLY A 54 -1.95 12.61 11.92
CA GLY A 54 -1.74 14.01 11.54
C GLY A 54 -0.30 14.44 11.82
N ASP A 55 0.27 13.99 12.95
CA ASP A 55 1.64 14.35 13.33
C ASP A 55 2.68 13.58 12.49
N GLN A 56 3.02 14.16 11.34
CA GLN A 56 3.97 13.59 10.40
C GLN A 56 5.41 13.57 10.94
N GLU A 57 5.77 14.50 11.83
CA GLU A 57 7.12 14.54 12.41
C GLU A 57 7.29 13.41 13.43
N LEU A 58 6.32 13.25 14.33
CA LEU A 58 6.30 12.13 15.25
C LEU A 58 6.25 10.79 14.51
N LEU A 59 5.44 10.69 13.44
CA LEU A 59 5.40 9.48 12.61
C LEU A 59 6.79 9.17 12.02
N ARG A 60 7.46 10.18 11.44
CA ARG A 60 8.82 10.02 10.88
C ARG A 60 9.83 9.60 11.95
N GLU A 61 9.76 10.19 13.15
CA GLU A 61 10.64 9.83 14.26
C GLU A 61 10.41 8.37 14.68
N GLN A 62 9.15 7.96 14.85
CA GLN A 62 8.77 6.62 15.29
C GLN A 62 9.04 5.55 14.23
N THR A 63 8.97 5.88 12.94
CA THR A 63 9.24 4.95 11.83
C THR A 63 10.65 5.09 11.27
N ARG A 64 11.56 5.80 11.95
CA ARG A 64 12.91 6.03 11.45
C ARG A 64 13.68 4.71 11.39
N VAL A 65 14.26 4.44 10.22
CA VAL A 65 15.08 3.25 9.97
C VAL A 65 16.57 3.58 9.89
N THR A 66 17.44 2.59 10.07
CA THR A 66 18.90 2.74 9.98
C THR A 66 19.51 1.75 9.00
N ARG A 67 20.64 2.10 8.40
CA ARG A 67 21.36 1.22 7.47
C ARG A 67 21.79 -0.10 8.13
N ASP A 68 22.32 -0.05 9.35
CA ASP A 68 22.85 -1.26 10.01
C ASP A 68 21.75 -2.29 10.35
N LYS A 69 20.49 -1.86 10.53
CA LYS A 69 19.36 -2.74 10.87
C LYS A 69 18.42 -2.97 9.69
N TYR A 70 17.80 -1.93 9.18
CA TYR A 70 16.86 -2.04 8.05
C TYR A 70 17.60 -2.25 6.73
N GLY A 71 18.77 -1.63 6.57
CA GLY A 71 19.59 -1.79 5.38
C GLY A 71 20.12 -3.22 5.22
N SER A 72 20.36 -3.94 6.32
CA SER A 72 20.89 -5.32 6.29
C SER A 72 19.88 -6.39 5.88
N VAL A 73 18.58 -6.06 5.84
CA VAL A 73 17.54 -6.97 5.35
C VAL A 73 17.46 -6.89 3.82
N ALA A 74 17.45 -8.03 3.14
CA ALA A 74 17.19 -8.11 1.70
C ALA A 74 15.79 -7.58 1.38
N LYS A 75 15.67 -6.74 0.34
CA LYS A 75 14.43 -6.04 0.01
C LYS A 75 14.07 -6.29 -1.45
N ILE A 76 12.82 -6.65 -1.67
CA ILE A 76 12.24 -6.85 -2.99
C ILE A 76 10.98 -6.00 -3.07
N TYR A 77 10.80 -5.29 -4.18
CA TYR A 77 9.59 -4.53 -4.49
C TYR A 77 8.88 -5.19 -5.68
N ILE A 78 7.59 -5.48 -5.52
CA ILE A 78 6.74 -6.00 -6.59
C ILE A 78 5.85 -4.87 -7.10
N VAL A 79 6.16 -4.36 -8.29
CA VAL A 79 5.41 -3.29 -8.93
C VAL A 79 4.12 -3.83 -9.55
N CYS A 80 3.00 -3.18 -9.26
CA CYS A 80 1.71 -3.46 -9.92
C CYS A 80 1.45 -2.41 -10.99
N GLU A 81 1.52 -2.78 -12.27
CA GLU A 81 1.58 -1.80 -13.36
C GLU A 81 0.29 -1.01 -13.58
N GLN A 82 -0.87 -1.57 -13.21
CA GLN A 82 -2.18 -0.92 -13.36
C GLN A 82 -2.72 -0.36 -12.04
N ASP A 83 -1.88 -0.24 -11.01
CA ASP A 83 -2.25 0.37 -9.74
C ASP A 83 -2.65 1.85 -9.94
N GLN A 84 -3.86 2.19 -9.48
CA GLN A 84 -4.44 3.52 -9.61
C GLN A 84 -4.40 4.32 -8.31
N VAL A 85 -3.95 3.72 -7.21
CA VAL A 85 -3.67 4.36 -5.92
C VAL A 85 -2.20 4.78 -5.89
N LEU A 86 -1.29 3.81 -6.02
CA LEU A 86 0.14 4.02 -6.12
C LEU A 86 0.54 3.88 -7.59
N LYS A 87 0.36 4.95 -8.36
CA LYS A 87 0.71 4.92 -9.80
C LYS A 87 2.15 4.48 -10.01
N LYS A 88 2.42 3.84 -11.15
CA LYS A 88 3.75 3.30 -11.50
C LYS A 88 4.89 4.30 -11.26
N ASP A 89 4.75 5.56 -11.69
CA ASP A 89 5.77 6.60 -11.49
C ASP A 89 6.07 6.84 -10.00
N PHE A 90 5.04 6.79 -9.15
CA PHE A 90 5.21 6.92 -7.71
C PHE A 90 5.92 5.70 -7.11
N GLN A 91 5.53 4.48 -7.53
CA GLN A 91 6.23 3.26 -7.12
C GLN A 91 7.72 3.31 -7.51
N LEU A 92 8.04 3.77 -8.74
CA LEU A 92 9.41 3.95 -9.20
C LEU A 92 10.17 4.98 -8.36
N SER A 93 9.55 6.11 -8.02
CA SER A 93 10.17 7.11 -7.15
C SER A 93 10.51 6.57 -5.74
N MET A 94 9.68 5.66 -5.21
CA MET A 94 9.95 4.98 -3.95
C MET A 94 11.15 4.02 -4.06
N ILE A 95 11.29 3.34 -5.20
CA ILE A 95 12.40 2.42 -5.48
C ILE A 95 13.72 3.20 -5.62
N GLU A 96 13.71 4.32 -6.34
CA GLU A 96 14.89 5.17 -6.52
C GLU A 96 15.47 5.68 -5.18
N GLY A 97 14.59 5.92 -4.20
CA GLY A 97 15.00 6.32 -2.85
C GLY A 97 15.59 5.21 -1.98
N ASN A 98 15.62 3.96 -2.43
CA ASN A 98 16.05 2.81 -1.64
C ASN A 98 17.07 1.95 -2.42
N PRO A 99 18.38 2.18 -2.23
CA PRO A 99 19.40 1.44 -2.96
C PRO A 99 19.33 -0.06 -2.63
N GLU A 100 19.69 -0.90 -3.60
CA GLU A 100 19.78 -2.37 -3.45
C GLU A 100 18.44 -3.13 -3.37
N ILE A 101 17.31 -2.51 -3.75
CA ILE A 101 16.04 -3.23 -3.92
C ILE A 101 16.03 -4.03 -5.23
N GLU A 102 15.67 -5.31 -5.17
CA GLU A 102 15.33 -6.09 -6.37
C GLU A 102 13.88 -5.77 -6.78
N VAL A 103 13.63 -5.57 -8.08
CA VAL A 103 12.31 -5.21 -8.58
C VAL A 103 11.72 -6.33 -9.43
N LYS A 104 10.49 -6.74 -9.11
CA LYS A 104 9.64 -7.57 -9.98
C LYS A 104 8.45 -6.72 -10.44
N ASN A 105 7.88 -7.04 -11.60
CA ASN A 105 6.72 -6.32 -12.13
C ASN A 105 5.62 -7.33 -12.44
N ILE A 106 4.41 -7.07 -11.99
CA ILE A 106 3.22 -7.82 -12.37
C ILE A 106 2.43 -6.96 -13.35
N ALA A 107 2.43 -7.39 -14.62
CA ALA A 107 1.67 -6.73 -15.66
C ALA A 107 0.17 -6.93 -15.40
N GLU A 108 -0.63 -5.89 -15.67
CA GLU A 108 -2.10 -5.92 -15.49
C GLU A 108 -2.56 -6.29 -14.06
N ALA A 109 -1.74 -6.04 -13.04
CA ALA A 109 -2.19 -6.04 -11.65
C ALA A 109 -2.74 -4.66 -11.25
N ASP A 110 -3.91 -4.66 -10.62
CA ASP A 110 -4.44 -3.50 -9.89
C ASP A 110 -3.72 -3.35 -8.53
N HIS A 111 -4.27 -2.53 -7.63
CA HIS A 111 -3.72 -2.36 -6.28
C HIS A 111 -3.80 -3.66 -5.44
N MET A 112 -4.60 -4.64 -5.89
CA MET A 112 -4.85 -5.89 -5.21
C MET A 112 -4.31 -7.08 -6.03
N PRO A 113 -2.98 -7.22 -6.20
CA PRO A 113 -2.37 -8.28 -7.01
C PRO A 113 -2.73 -9.69 -6.53
N MET A 114 -3.07 -9.85 -5.24
CA MET A 114 -3.57 -11.11 -4.67
C MET A 114 -4.94 -11.52 -5.21
N PHE A 115 -5.68 -10.61 -5.84
CA PHE A 115 -6.97 -10.87 -6.48
C PHE A 115 -6.88 -10.78 -8.01
N SER A 116 -6.23 -9.73 -8.55
CA SER A 116 -6.13 -9.56 -10.01
C SER A 116 -5.15 -10.53 -10.66
N LYS A 117 -4.03 -10.85 -9.99
CA LYS A 117 -2.94 -11.69 -10.51
C LYS A 117 -2.39 -12.68 -9.47
N PRO A 118 -3.24 -13.49 -8.80
CA PRO A 118 -2.85 -14.34 -7.67
C PRO A 118 -1.75 -15.34 -8.00
N GLN A 119 -1.78 -15.96 -9.18
CA GLN A 119 -0.81 -16.98 -9.59
C GLN A 119 0.58 -16.38 -9.87
N GLU A 120 0.62 -15.20 -10.48
CA GLU A 120 1.87 -14.51 -10.78
C GLU A 120 2.51 -13.98 -9.49
N LEU A 121 1.70 -13.39 -8.60
CA LEU A 121 2.14 -13.01 -7.26
C LEU A 121 2.68 -14.21 -6.48
N PHE A 122 1.95 -15.34 -6.49
CA PHE A 122 2.40 -16.57 -5.85
C PHE A 122 3.74 -17.06 -6.42
N SER A 123 3.89 -17.08 -7.74
CA SER A 123 5.14 -17.49 -8.39
C SER A 123 6.32 -16.61 -7.95
N TYR A 124 6.13 -15.29 -7.89
CA TYR A 124 7.18 -14.39 -7.39
C TYR A 124 7.49 -14.62 -5.92
N LEU A 125 6.48 -14.72 -5.05
CA LEU A 125 6.70 -14.98 -3.62
C LEU A 125 7.41 -16.33 -3.39
N HIS A 126 7.03 -17.36 -4.14
CA HIS A 126 7.68 -18.67 -4.07
C HIS A 126 9.14 -18.61 -4.53
N HIS A 127 9.43 -17.89 -5.62
CA HIS A 127 10.80 -17.70 -6.08
C HIS A 127 11.64 -16.91 -5.07
N ILE A 128 11.10 -15.82 -4.51
CA ILE A 128 11.77 -15.02 -3.47
C ILE A 128 12.08 -15.90 -2.25
N ALA A 129 11.12 -16.68 -1.78
CA ALA A 129 11.30 -17.58 -0.65
C ALA A 129 12.47 -18.54 -0.87
N ASN A 130 12.54 -19.21 -2.03
CA ASN A 130 13.63 -20.15 -2.35
C ASN A 130 14.98 -19.49 -2.68
N THR A 131 15.02 -18.16 -2.83
CA THR A 131 16.26 -17.43 -3.14
C THR A 131 16.91 -16.89 -1.87
N PHE A 132 16.10 -16.46 -0.90
CA PHE A 132 16.57 -15.77 0.31
C PHE A 132 16.43 -16.60 1.60
N TYR A 133 15.76 -17.76 1.55
CA TYR A 133 15.58 -18.70 2.66
C TYR A 133 15.85 -20.14 2.20
#